data_AF-A0A847C2D0-F1
#
_entry.id   AF-A0A847C2D0-F1
#
_cell.length_a   1.000
_cell.length_b   1.000
_cell.length_c   1.000
_cell.angle_alpha   90.00
_cell.angle_beta   90.00
_cell.angle_gamma   90.00
#
_symmetry.space_group_name_H-M   'P 1'
#
loop_
_entity.id
_entity.type
_entity.pdbx_description
1 polymer ?
#
loop_
_entity_poly.entity_id
_entity_poly.type
_entity_poly.pdbx_seq_one_letter_code
_entity_poly.pdbx_strand_id
1 'polypeptide(L)'
;MYKKLTAALLTLLLILSVSIAAFAEEEQSFEGYIQIKDRAGLESMANEPDKSYVLMADIDMGEKDWVPIAFAGTLNGNGHTLYNLKIRQTGADAGTTVDGNRKQYETYFAALFSKLTNANISNLNILNADIRAKEERNSFAAILAGYMENTEILDCNLSGRVYLEMSDKMCGTGGVIGFGDGKISNCKTDVTLVLVDTNTEIKCEQFLGAIMATGYADIENCEIKLQGYASVHGYVHNGGIAGMYYVHGEDTRRPGYVKGCSVDATINFFEDNTDRRAYCEAYVGEPLHRNLSIKDNTTVNFTSNEVKEYDKPLLPETCENPEYEQEEYKPDCENFGYTSYKCKTCGYEYKDNYKAPAHEPGAWQEIKEPTYEEAGKSGRFCTICNKLIEEDELPMLIAVSSCLIKQGKNIEIEYKKQSALTAEVKPDNSTNTELTWQSSDEKVAAVDKDGVITATGRGEAKITCASKDGFANSEITVRVYYTWWQWIVKILLFGWIWY
;
A
#
# COMPACT_ATOMS: atom_id res chain seq x y z
N MET A 1 -61.60 -23.47 25.22
CA MET A 1 -61.29 -23.63 23.77
C MET A 1 -61.10 -22.23 23.20
N TYR A 2 -59.93 -21.61 23.31
CA TYR A 2 -58.74 -21.77 22.46
C TYR A 2 -58.98 -21.57 20.96
N LYS A 3 -58.26 -20.56 20.42
CA LYS A 3 -57.83 -20.31 19.04
C LYS A 3 -58.87 -19.75 18.05
N LYS A 4 -58.72 -18.45 17.77
CA LYS A 4 -58.21 -17.89 16.50
C LYS A 4 -58.77 -16.48 16.32
N LEU A 5 -57.94 -15.44 16.52
CA LEU A 5 -58.04 -14.13 15.84
C LEU A 5 -57.04 -13.15 16.47
N THR A 6 -55.76 -13.33 16.16
CA THR A 6 -54.71 -12.30 16.36
C THR A 6 -53.64 -12.51 15.29
N ALA A 7 -53.81 -11.89 14.12
CA ALA A 7 -52.76 -11.75 13.12
C ALA A 7 -53.21 -10.78 12.01
N ALA A 8 -53.53 -9.53 12.37
CA ALA A 8 -53.75 -8.46 11.39
C ALA A 8 -53.80 -7.07 12.04
N LEU A 9 -52.89 -6.73 12.97
CA LEU A 9 -52.74 -5.34 13.42
C LEU A 9 -51.39 -5.12 14.14
N LEU A 10 -50.28 -5.55 13.53
CA LEU A 10 -48.93 -5.22 14.03
C LEU A 10 -47.87 -5.25 12.90
N THR A 11 -48.26 -4.83 11.70
CA THR A 11 -47.38 -4.73 10.52
C THR A 11 -47.66 -3.43 9.77
N LEU A 12 -47.66 -2.31 10.49
CA LEU A 12 -47.63 -0.97 9.88
C LEU A 12 -47.11 0.09 10.86
N LEU A 13 -45.96 -0.17 11.50
CA LEU A 13 -45.19 0.84 12.26
C LEU A 13 -43.77 0.31 12.58
N LEU A 14 -43.09 -0.18 11.54
CA LEU A 14 -41.69 -0.62 11.63
C LEU A 14 -40.97 -0.44 10.29
N ILE A 15 -41.25 0.69 9.62
CA ILE A 15 -40.49 1.17 8.47
C ILE A 15 -40.29 2.67 8.66
N LEU A 16 -39.27 3.06 9.44
CA LEU A 16 -38.53 4.34 9.38
C LEU A 16 -37.62 4.46 10.61
N SER A 17 -36.60 3.60 10.65
CA SER A 17 -35.30 3.92 11.27
C SER A 17 -34.31 2.83 10.88
N VAL A 18 -34.11 2.63 9.57
CA VAL A 18 -32.81 2.12 9.13
C VAL A 18 -31.87 3.30 9.27
N SER A 19 -31.35 3.50 10.47
CA SER A 19 -30.15 4.30 10.66
C SER A 19 -29.11 3.66 9.77
N ILE A 20 -28.71 4.36 8.72
CA ILE A 20 -27.42 4.14 8.07
C ILE A 20 -26.42 4.50 9.17
N ALA A 21 -26.07 3.52 10.00
CA ALA A 21 -24.81 3.56 10.69
C ALA A 21 -23.78 3.46 9.57
N ALA A 22 -23.33 4.62 9.08
CA ALA A 22 -21.99 4.70 8.55
C ALA A 22 -21.12 4.03 9.61
N PHE A 23 -20.49 2.91 9.26
CA PHE A 23 -19.37 2.42 10.02
C PHE A 23 -18.32 3.53 9.95
N ALA A 24 -18.39 4.48 10.86
CA ALA A 24 -17.23 5.26 11.23
C ALA A 24 -16.28 4.20 11.80
N GLU A 25 -15.20 3.90 11.08
CA GLU A 25 -14.02 3.32 11.71
C GLU A 25 -13.80 4.14 12.99
N GLU A 26 -13.78 3.48 14.15
CA GLU A 26 -13.32 4.15 15.36
C GLU A 26 -11.92 4.66 15.05
N GLU A 27 -11.77 5.97 14.93
CA GLU A 27 -10.46 6.60 14.77
C GLU A 27 -9.63 6.19 15.98
N GLN A 28 -8.71 5.24 15.76
CA GLN A 28 -7.81 4.77 16.80
C GLN A 28 -6.94 5.97 17.22
N SER A 29 -7.17 6.46 18.44
CA SER A 29 -6.39 7.58 18.97
C SER A 29 -4.98 7.11 19.30
N PHE A 30 -3.98 7.71 18.66
CA PHE A 30 -2.57 7.55 18.96
C PHE A 30 -2.03 8.70 19.82
N GLU A 31 -2.86 9.22 20.72
CA GLU A 31 -2.45 10.27 21.65
C GLU A 31 -1.21 9.82 22.46
N GLY A 32 -0.18 10.67 22.50
CA GLY A 32 1.10 10.38 23.16
C GLY A 32 2.12 9.63 22.30
N TYR A 33 1.78 9.21 21.08
CA TYR A 33 2.74 8.63 20.13
C TYR A 33 3.29 9.69 19.16
N ILE A 34 4.57 9.54 18.82
CA ILE A 34 5.20 10.24 17.71
C ILE A 34 4.87 9.46 16.43
N GLN A 35 4.20 10.12 15.48
CA GLN A 35 3.77 9.51 14.23
C GLN A 35 4.90 9.46 13.20
N ILE A 36 5.18 8.27 12.68
CA ILE A 36 6.17 8.00 11.64
C ILE A 36 5.44 7.74 10.33
N LYS A 37 5.75 8.56 9.30
CA LYS A 37 5.15 8.46 7.96
C LYS A 37 6.14 8.05 6.89
N ASP A 38 7.43 8.10 7.21
CA ASP A 38 8.52 7.89 6.28
C ASP A 38 9.76 7.37 7.02
N ARG A 39 10.80 7.06 6.24
CA ARG A 39 12.08 6.59 6.76
C ARG A 39 12.76 7.59 7.71
N ALA A 40 12.67 8.89 7.44
CA ALA A 40 13.31 9.90 8.29
C ALA A 40 12.70 9.90 9.70
N GLY A 41 11.39 9.64 9.81
CA GLY A 41 10.73 9.40 11.09
C GLY A 41 11.32 8.22 11.86
N LEU A 42 11.62 7.09 11.19
CA LEU A 42 12.30 5.95 11.82
C LEU A 42 13.72 6.31 12.29
N GLU A 43 14.49 7.00 11.45
CA GLU A 43 15.86 7.42 11.78
C GLU A 43 15.89 8.38 12.98
N SER A 44 14.82 9.16 13.18
CA SER A 44 14.69 10.07 14.32
C SER A 44 14.66 9.36 15.67
N MET A 45 14.24 8.09 15.73
CA MET A 45 14.19 7.30 16.97
C MET A 45 15.56 7.17 17.63
N ALA A 46 16.65 7.26 16.87
CA ALA A 46 18.01 7.24 17.44
C ALA A 46 18.29 8.43 18.36
N ASN A 47 17.60 9.56 18.16
CA ASN A 47 17.80 10.77 18.95
C ASN A 47 16.95 10.80 20.23
N GLU A 48 15.81 10.10 20.24
CA GLU A 48 14.87 10.02 21.36
C GLU A 48 14.42 8.56 21.59
N PRO A 49 15.35 7.64 21.92
CA PRO A 49 15.13 6.20 21.86
C PRO A 49 14.16 5.66 22.90
N ASP A 50 13.74 6.45 23.88
CA ASP A 50 12.85 6.09 24.99
C ASP A 50 11.39 6.52 24.76
N LYS A 51 11.07 7.13 23.61
CA LYS A 51 9.72 7.59 23.28
C LYS A 51 8.83 6.50 22.68
N SER A 52 7.55 6.82 22.58
CA SER A 52 6.55 5.98 21.92
C SER A 52 6.33 6.44 20.48
N TYR A 53 6.46 5.54 19.53
CA TYR A 53 6.34 5.77 18.10
C TYR A 53 5.27 4.88 17.48
N VAL A 54 4.57 5.41 16.48
CA VAL A 54 3.56 4.67 15.73
C VAL A 54 3.75 4.87 14.23
N LEU A 55 3.70 3.79 13.45
CA LEU A 55 3.68 3.91 12.00
C LEU A 55 2.30 4.36 11.52
N MET A 56 2.28 5.22 10.52
CA MET A 56 1.06 5.74 9.89
C MET A 56 0.96 5.37 8.39
N ALA A 57 1.94 4.64 7.87
CA ALA A 57 2.02 4.20 6.50
C ALA A 57 3.00 3.02 6.39
N ASP A 58 2.88 2.25 5.31
CA ASP A 58 3.96 1.35 4.87
C ASP A 58 5.14 2.18 4.38
N ILE A 59 6.37 1.76 4.71
CA ILE A 59 7.59 2.54 4.47
C ILE A 59 8.59 1.70 3.66
N ASP A 60 8.98 2.22 2.50
CA ASP A 60 10.08 1.67 1.72
C ASP A 60 11.43 2.03 2.35
N MET A 61 12.23 1.01 2.64
CA MET A 61 13.55 1.13 3.24
C MET A 61 14.68 0.96 2.19
N GLY A 62 14.35 0.73 0.91
CA GLY A 62 15.28 0.20 -0.09
C GLY A 62 16.28 1.19 -0.71
N GLU A 63 16.12 2.50 -0.51
CA GLU A 63 16.99 3.53 -1.12
C GLU A 63 18.41 3.57 -0.54
N LYS A 64 18.55 3.25 0.75
CA LYS A 64 19.82 3.36 1.48
C LYS A 64 19.96 2.23 2.48
N ASP A 65 21.18 1.75 2.65
CA ASP A 65 21.48 0.80 3.73
C ASP A 65 21.13 1.43 5.08
N TRP A 66 20.47 0.65 5.92
CA TRP A 66 20.11 1.01 7.28
C TRP A 66 21.30 0.80 8.20
N VAL A 67 21.52 1.77 9.09
CA VAL A 67 22.51 1.68 10.15
C VAL A 67 21.77 1.28 11.43
N PRO A 68 22.12 0.14 12.06
CA PRO A 68 21.44 -0.32 13.28
C PRO A 68 21.46 0.73 14.40
N ILE A 69 20.32 0.93 15.07
CA ILE A 69 20.16 1.91 16.16
C ILE A 69 19.76 1.23 17.47
N ALA A 70 20.18 1.78 18.62
CA ALA A 70 19.69 1.32 19.91
C ALA A 70 18.32 1.96 20.22
N PHE A 71 17.42 1.21 20.85
CA PHE A 71 16.07 1.67 21.18
C PHE A 71 15.58 1.10 22.51
N ALA A 72 14.85 1.90 23.28
CA ALA A 72 14.38 1.58 24.62
C ALA A 72 12.93 2.03 24.90
N GLY A 73 12.19 2.36 23.83
CA GLY A 73 10.85 2.92 23.89
C GLY A 73 9.79 1.94 23.43
N THR A 74 8.68 2.49 22.91
CA THR A 74 7.60 1.70 22.30
C THR A 74 7.55 1.97 20.81
N LEU A 75 7.53 0.92 19.98
CA LEU A 75 7.23 1.03 18.56
C LEU A 75 5.99 0.19 18.24
N ASN A 76 4.88 0.86 17.93
CA ASN A 76 3.69 0.22 17.41
C ASN A 76 3.67 0.34 15.88
N GLY A 77 3.80 -0.79 15.19
CA GLY A 77 3.72 -0.85 13.74
C GLY A 77 2.33 -0.55 13.20
N ASN A 78 1.28 -0.59 14.03
CA ASN A 78 -0.09 -0.28 13.64
C ASN A 78 -0.56 -1.09 12.40
N GLY A 79 -0.04 -2.31 12.24
CA GLY A 79 -0.30 -3.17 11.08
C GLY A 79 0.47 -2.77 9.81
N HIS A 80 1.25 -1.70 9.83
CA HIS A 80 2.05 -1.25 8.69
C HIS A 80 3.33 -2.05 8.49
N THR A 81 3.85 -1.95 7.27
CA THR A 81 4.97 -2.72 6.76
C THR A 81 6.19 -1.84 6.50
N LEU A 82 7.32 -2.21 7.07
CA LEU A 82 8.64 -1.78 6.61
C LEU A 82 9.09 -2.76 5.53
N TYR A 83 9.31 -2.30 4.29
CA TYR A 83 9.69 -3.20 3.20
C TYR A 83 11.03 -2.82 2.56
N ASN A 84 11.71 -3.81 1.97
CA ASN A 84 13.04 -3.66 1.34
C ASN A 84 14.16 -3.19 2.30
N LEU A 85 14.09 -3.56 3.59
CA LEU A 85 15.13 -3.21 4.56
C LEU A 85 16.47 -3.83 4.16
N LYS A 86 17.52 -3.01 4.00
CA LYS A 86 18.88 -3.49 3.69
C LYS A 86 19.83 -3.11 4.81
N ILE A 87 20.58 -4.07 5.33
CA ILE A 87 21.62 -3.84 6.35
C ILE A 87 22.90 -4.52 5.88
N ARG A 88 24.01 -3.78 5.87
CA ARG A 88 25.31 -4.27 5.33
C ARG A 88 26.45 -4.31 6.35
N GLN A 89 26.19 -3.87 7.57
CA GLN A 89 27.19 -3.72 8.63
C GLN A 89 26.52 -3.78 10.00
N THR A 90 27.32 -4.05 11.04
CA THR A 90 26.85 -3.87 12.43
C THR A 90 26.70 -2.39 12.79
N GLY A 91 25.90 -2.12 13.83
CA GLY A 91 25.86 -0.82 14.50
C GLY A 91 27.17 -0.51 15.24
N ALA A 92 27.29 0.74 15.70
CA ALA A 92 28.48 1.18 16.45
C ALA A 92 28.54 0.59 17.87
N ASP A 93 27.39 0.30 18.48
CA ASP A 93 27.30 -0.15 19.85
C ASP A 93 27.55 -1.66 19.99
N ALA A 94 28.45 -2.02 20.91
CA ALA A 94 28.66 -3.40 21.33
C ALA A 94 27.85 -3.76 22.57
N GLY A 95 27.49 -5.02 22.75
CA GLY A 95 26.88 -5.57 23.96
C GLY A 95 27.65 -6.78 24.48
N THR A 96 27.36 -7.18 25.72
CA THR A 96 27.95 -8.37 26.33
C THR A 96 27.04 -9.56 26.08
N THR A 97 27.55 -10.57 25.37
CA THR A 97 26.86 -11.86 25.20
C THR A 97 27.61 -12.94 25.97
N VAL A 98 26.95 -14.09 26.20
CA VAL A 98 27.56 -15.23 26.89
C VAL A 98 27.27 -16.56 26.22
N ASP A 99 28.24 -17.48 26.29
CA ASP A 99 28.05 -18.87 25.88
C ASP A 99 27.47 -19.75 27.01
N GLY A 100 27.24 -21.03 26.71
CA GLY A 100 26.73 -22.02 27.68
C GLY A 100 27.65 -22.25 28.90
N ASN A 101 28.91 -21.81 28.83
CA ASN A 101 29.89 -21.87 29.92
C ASN A 101 30.03 -20.55 30.69
N ARG A 102 29.16 -19.56 30.42
CA ARG A 102 29.16 -18.21 31.02
C ARG A 102 30.37 -17.37 30.67
N LYS A 103 31.11 -17.72 29.62
CA LYS A 103 32.18 -16.85 29.13
C LYS A 103 31.55 -15.67 28.42
N GLN A 104 32.07 -14.48 28.69
CA GLN A 104 31.57 -13.22 28.14
C GLN A 104 32.30 -12.83 26.87
N TYR A 105 31.56 -12.21 25.95
CA TYR A 105 32.06 -11.73 24.67
C TYR A 105 31.52 -10.33 24.40
N GLU A 106 32.41 -9.41 24.05
CA GLU A 106 32.02 -8.14 23.45
C GLU A 106 31.55 -8.42 22.01
N THR A 107 30.32 -8.02 21.69
CA THR A 107 29.60 -8.47 20.49
C THR A 107 28.90 -7.30 19.79
N TYR A 108 28.94 -7.29 18.47
CA TYR A 108 28.32 -6.27 17.62
C TYR A 108 27.08 -6.80 16.89
N PHE A 109 26.20 -5.91 16.44
CA PHE A 109 24.84 -6.28 16.06
C PHE A 109 24.41 -5.70 14.71
N ALA A 110 23.97 -6.57 13.80
CA ALA A 110 23.41 -6.21 12.49
C ALA A 110 21.91 -6.54 12.45
N ALA A 111 21.07 -5.55 12.71
CA ALA A 111 19.60 -5.66 12.70
C ALA A 111 18.95 -4.27 12.63
N LEU A 112 17.62 -4.18 12.46
CA LEU A 112 16.91 -2.90 12.51
C LEU A 112 17.29 -2.12 13.78
N PHE A 113 17.25 -2.81 14.92
CA PHE A 113 17.74 -2.33 16.19
C PHE A 113 19.04 -3.05 16.56
N SER A 114 20.12 -2.32 16.82
CA SER A 114 21.33 -2.92 17.39
C SER A 114 21.01 -3.54 18.75
N LYS A 115 20.23 -2.82 19.56
CA LYS A 115 19.76 -3.24 20.88
C LYS A 115 18.34 -2.78 21.16
N LEU A 116 17.56 -3.66 21.78
CA LEU A 116 16.30 -3.34 22.44
C LEU A 116 16.46 -3.54 23.95
N THR A 117 16.21 -2.49 24.74
CA THR A 117 16.33 -2.55 26.21
C THR A 117 15.08 -1.96 26.85
N ASN A 118 14.36 -2.75 27.65
CA ASN A 118 13.07 -2.34 28.24
C ASN A 118 12.05 -1.83 27.19
N ALA A 119 12.12 -2.35 25.97
CA ALA A 119 11.31 -1.87 24.86
C ALA A 119 10.02 -2.69 24.69
N ASN A 120 9.07 -2.12 23.94
CA ASN A 120 7.89 -2.83 23.47
C ASN A 120 7.73 -2.62 21.96
N ILE A 121 7.77 -3.71 21.19
CA ILE A 121 7.56 -3.70 19.75
C ILE A 121 6.28 -4.48 19.45
N SER A 122 5.32 -3.87 18.77
CA SER A 122 4.06 -4.53 18.48
C SER A 122 3.51 -4.24 17.10
N ASN A 123 2.72 -5.15 16.53
CA ASN A 123 1.93 -4.96 15.30
C ASN A 123 2.77 -4.49 14.09
N LEU A 124 4.02 -4.94 14.00
CA LEU A 124 4.98 -4.49 12.98
C LEU A 124 5.21 -5.58 11.93
N ASN A 125 5.05 -5.23 10.66
CA ASN A 125 5.42 -6.09 9.55
C ASN A 125 6.78 -5.66 8.98
N ILE A 126 7.68 -6.61 8.74
CA ILE A 126 8.92 -6.39 8.01
C ILE A 126 8.95 -7.36 6.82
N LEU A 127 8.93 -6.80 5.61
CA LEU A 127 8.86 -7.54 4.36
C LEU A 127 10.16 -7.38 3.57
N ASN A 128 10.71 -8.48 3.07
CA ASN A 128 11.93 -8.46 2.24
C ASN A 128 13.11 -7.78 2.97
N ALA A 129 13.37 -8.17 4.21
CA ALA A 129 14.60 -7.80 4.86
C ALA A 129 15.80 -8.51 4.21
N ASP A 130 16.88 -7.79 3.96
CA ASP A 130 18.12 -8.31 3.41
C ASP A 130 19.30 -7.81 4.27
N ILE A 131 19.65 -8.62 5.27
CA ILE A 131 20.75 -8.37 6.18
C ILE A 131 21.95 -9.18 5.70
N ARG A 132 23.07 -8.51 5.40
CA ARG A 132 24.32 -9.14 4.98
C ARG A 132 25.48 -8.48 5.71
N ALA A 133 25.97 -9.11 6.77
CA ALA A 133 27.12 -8.62 7.53
C ALA A 133 28.33 -9.53 7.32
N LYS A 134 29.52 -8.92 7.23
CA LYS A 134 30.82 -9.61 7.23
C LYS A 134 31.67 -9.00 8.33
N GLU A 135 32.01 -9.77 9.35
CA GLU A 135 32.60 -9.22 10.57
C GLU A 135 33.80 -10.05 11.06
N GLU A 136 34.89 -9.38 11.41
CA GLU A 136 36.06 -10.03 12.02
C GLU A 136 35.95 -10.17 13.55
N ARG A 137 34.81 -9.76 14.11
CA ARG A 137 34.52 -9.67 15.56
C ARG A 137 33.27 -10.48 15.88
N ASN A 138 33.10 -10.83 17.16
CA ASN A 138 31.87 -11.49 17.62
C ASN A 138 30.64 -10.66 17.19
N SER A 139 29.70 -11.31 16.51
CA SER A 139 28.60 -10.59 15.89
C SER A 139 27.32 -11.41 15.82
N PHE A 140 26.18 -10.76 16.01
CA PHE A 140 24.87 -11.36 15.76
C PHE A 140 24.12 -10.56 14.69
N ALA A 141 23.44 -11.28 13.82
CA ALA A 141 22.59 -10.69 12.80
C ALA A 141 21.15 -11.17 12.96
N ALA A 142 20.19 -10.26 12.84
CA ALA A 142 18.77 -10.59 12.85
C ALA A 142 17.95 -9.55 12.09
N ILE A 143 16.67 -9.82 11.83
CA ILE A 143 15.82 -8.83 11.18
C ILE A 143 15.49 -7.68 12.13
N LEU A 144 14.97 -7.99 13.33
CA LEU A 144 14.46 -6.96 14.23
C LEU A 144 15.51 -6.44 15.21
N ALA A 145 16.14 -7.31 16.01
CA ALA A 145 17.10 -6.87 17.01
C ALA A 145 18.32 -7.77 17.13
N GLY A 146 19.52 -7.20 17.15
CA GLY A 146 20.71 -8.02 17.41
C GLY A 146 20.83 -8.43 18.87
N TYR A 147 20.44 -7.54 19.78
CA TYR A 147 20.39 -7.78 21.22
C TYR A 147 19.03 -7.37 21.81
N MET A 148 18.51 -8.14 22.74
CA MET A 148 17.24 -7.90 23.43
C MET A 148 17.40 -8.07 24.94
N GLU A 149 16.93 -7.10 25.72
CA GLU A 149 16.93 -7.17 27.19
C GLU A 149 15.60 -6.68 27.72
N ASN A 150 14.95 -7.51 28.55
CA ASN A 150 13.68 -7.21 29.21
C ASN A 150 12.65 -6.55 28.26
N THR A 151 12.49 -7.11 27.06
CA THR A 151 11.70 -6.51 25.97
C THR A 151 10.58 -7.43 25.56
N GLU A 152 9.46 -6.85 25.11
CA GLU A 152 8.33 -7.59 24.52
C GLU A 152 8.22 -7.33 23.02
N ILE A 153 8.05 -8.40 22.24
CA ILE A 153 7.79 -8.37 20.80
C ILE A 153 6.48 -9.12 20.55
N LEU A 154 5.45 -8.42 20.07
CA LEU A 154 4.09 -8.95 19.97
C LEU A 154 3.51 -8.73 18.57
N ASP A 155 2.87 -9.75 18.00
CA ASP A 155 2.05 -9.60 16.78
C ASP A 155 2.85 -9.05 15.57
N CYS A 156 4.12 -9.46 15.43
CA CYS A 156 5.00 -9.03 14.35
C CYS A 156 5.18 -10.10 13.28
N ASN A 157 5.18 -9.71 12.00
CA ASN A 157 5.45 -10.63 10.87
C ASN A 157 6.74 -10.22 10.17
N LEU A 158 7.72 -11.13 10.09
CA LEU A 158 9.05 -10.82 9.58
C LEU A 158 9.43 -11.80 8.46
N SER A 159 9.83 -11.26 7.32
CA SER A 159 10.32 -12.08 6.21
C SER A 159 11.57 -11.48 5.60
N GLY A 160 12.48 -12.35 5.17
CA GLY A 160 13.74 -11.91 4.60
C GLY A 160 14.87 -12.91 4.68
N ARG A 161 16.07 -12.40 4.45
CA ARG A 161 17.31 -13.15 4.42
C ARG A 161 18.29 -12.49 5.39
N VAL A 162 18.90 -13.31 6.24
CA VAL A 162 19.94 -12.89 7.17
C VAL A 162 21.20 -13.69 6.84
N TYR A 163 22.26 -12.98 6.49
CA TYR A 163 23.54 -13.52 6.12
C TYR A 163 24.63 -12.93 7.01
N LEU A 164 25.37 -13.80 7.70
CA LEU A 164 26.49 -13.44 8.55
C LEU A 164 27.72 -14.26 8.20
N GLU A 165 28.76 -13.60 7.68
CA GLU A 165 30.13 -14.14 7.64
C GLU A 165 30.89 -13.60 8.85
N MET A 166 31.57 -14.49 9.58
CA MET A 166 32.27 -14.13 10.81
C MET A 166 33.55 -14.95 11.02
N SER A 167 34.53 -14.43 11.76
CA SER A 167 35.83 -15.10 11.97
C SER A 167 36.33 -15.13 13.43
N ASP A 168 35.51 -14.71 14.38
CA ASP A 168 35.80 -14.65 15.82
C ASP A 168 35.05 -15.78 16.58
N LYS A 169 34.98 -15.67 17.91
CA LYS A 169 34.61 -16.78 18.80
C LYS A 169 33.11 -16.95 19.03
N MET A 170 32.27 -15.99 18.71
CA MET A 170 30.84 -16.07 19.02
C MET A 170 30.00 -15.38 17.96
N CYS A 171 29.01 -16.10 17.43
CA CYS A 171 28.13 -15.58 16.39
C CYS A 171 26.75 -16.18 16.41
N GLY A 172 25.80 -15.49 15.78
CA GLY A 172 24.51 -16.10 15.53
C GLY A 172 23.62 -15.35 14.57
N THR A 173 22.67 -16.09 13.98
CA THR A 173 21.64 -15.55 13.10
C THR A 173 20.26 -15.86 13.65
N GLY A 174 19.45 -14.82 13.81
CA GLY A 174 18.07 -14.91 14.25
C GLY A 174 17.09 -14.41 13.21
N GLY A 175 15.91 -15.02 13.09
CA GLY A 175 14.86 -14.42 12.26
C GLY A 175 14.21 -13.20 12.92
N VAL A 176 14.06 -13.18 14.25
CA VAL A 176 13.56 -12.02 15.00
C VAL A 176 14.69 -11.35 15.77
N ILE A 177 15.35 -12.09 16.67
CA ILE A 177 16.43 -11.55 17.50
C ILE A 177 17.71 -12.39 17.46
N GLY A 178 18.86 -11.74 17.67
CA GLY A 178 20.15 -12.42 17.82
C GLY A 178 20.31 -13.04 19.21
N PHE A 179 20.61 -12.20 20.19
CA PHE A 179 20.89 -12.59 21.58
C PHE A 179 19.91 -11.89 22.54
N GLY A 180 19.46 -12.54 23.62
CA GLY A 180 18.79 -11.77 24.67
C GLY A 180 17.74 -12.46 25.52
N ASP A 181 16.95 -11.68 26.24
CA ASP A 181 15.85 -12.13 27.08
C ASP A 181 14.60 -11.24 26.94
N GLY A 182 13.44 -11.81 27.28
CA GLY A 182 12.15 -11.10 27.22
C GLY A 182 10.98 -12.00 26.83
N LYS A 183 10.06 -11.47 26.03
CA LYS A 183 8.86 -12.18 25.55
C LYS A 183 8.67 -11.98 24.05
N ILE A 184 8.39 -13.05 23.32
CA ILE A 184 8.05 -13.02 21.89
C ILE A 184 6.74 -13.80 21.69
N SER A 185 5.70 -13.14 21.21
CA SER A 185 4.36 -13.75 21.12
C SER A 185 3.66 -13.41 19.81
N ASN A 186 2.90 -14.37 19.28
CA ASN A 186 2.08 -14.20 18.07
C ASN A 186 2.86 -13.70 16.85
N CYS A 187 4.14 -14.03 16.75
CA CYS A 187 5.00 -13.58 15.65
C CYS A 187 5.06 -14.62 14.53
N LYS A 188 5.27 -14.16 13.30
CA LYS A 188 5.49 -15.04 12.14
C LYS A 188 6.84 -14.79 11.51
N THR A 189 7.50 -15.85 11.07
CA THR A 189 8.75 -15.75 10.31
C THR A 189 8.70 -16.55 9.01
N ASP A 190 9.12 -15.94 7.90
CA ASP A 190 9.48 -16.62 6.64
C ASP A 190 10.90 -16.19 6.27
N VAL A 191 11.88 -16.90 6.80
CA VAL A 191 13.27 -16.44 6.83
C VAL A 191 14.24 -17.46 6.26
N THR A 192 15.24 -16.94 5.55
CA THR A 192 16.45 -17.69 5.22
C THR A 192 17.60 -17.18 6.08
N LEU A 193 18.22 -18.07 6.85
CA LEU A 193 19.33 -17.75 7.74
C LEU A 193 20.59 -18.43 7.22
N VAL A 194 21.64 -17.65 7.00
CA VAL A 194 22.93 -18.12 6.52
C VAL A 194 24.01 -17.62 7.47
N LEU A 195 24.80 -18.55 7.99
CA LEU A 195 25.92 -18.26 8.87
C LEU A 195 27.15 -19.00 8.38
N VAL A 196 28.23 -18.26 8.15
CA VAL A 196 29.51 -18.78 7.68
C VAL A 196 30.61 -18.36 8.65
N ASP A 197 31.14 -19.33 9.37
CA ASP A 197 32.42 -19.21 10.06
C ASP A 197 33.54 -19.36 9.02
N THR A 198 34.40 -18.36 8.95
CA THR A 198 35.49 -18.29 7.98
C THR A 198 36.84 -18.65 8.60
N ASN A 199 36.89 -18.89 9.91
CA ASN A 199 38.13 -19.13 10.64
C ASN A 199 38.26 -20.60 11.06
N THR A 200 39.13 -21.34 10.39
CA THR A 200 39.39 -22.76 10.69
C THR A 200 40.22 -22.98 11.96
N GLU A 201 40.87 -21.93 12.49
CA GLU A 201 41.76 -22.03 13.66
C GLU A 201 41.03 -21.70 14.97
N ILE A 202 39.98 -20.89 14.90
CA ILE A 202 39.19 -20.45 16.05
C ILE A 202 37.86 -21.22 16.07
N LYS A 203 37.70 -22.13 17.03
CA LYS A 203 36.40 -22.75 17.28
C LYS A 203 35.41 -21.71 17.82
N CYS A 204 34.49 -21.24 16.97
CA CYS A 204 33.42 -20.34 17.38
C CYS A 204 32.25 -21.07 18.05
N GLU A 205 31.50 -20.38 18.91
CA GLU A 205 30.16 -20.78 19.36
C GLU A 205 29.12 -20.15 18.42
N GLN A 206 28.41 -21.00 17.66
CA GLN A 206 27.47 -20.60 16.63
C GLN A 206 26.02 -20.88 17.03
N PHE A 207 25.13 -19.93 16.79
CA PHE A 207 23.70 -20.10 17.07
C PHE A 207 22.80 -19.72 15.89
N LEU A 208 21.79 -20.54 15.59
CA LEU A 208 20.81 -20.24 14.54
C LEU A 208 19.40 -20.64 14.97
N GLY A 209 18.47 -19.70 14.85
CA GLY A 209 17.04 -19.98 15.08
C GLY A 209 16.12 -18.97 14.41
N ALA A 210 14.95 -19.43 13.93
CA ALA A 210 14.03 -18.55 13.21
C ALA A 210 13.41 -17.46 14.08
N ILE A 211 13.36 -17.64 15.40
CA ILE A 211 12.98 -16.58 16.33
C ILE A 211 14.22 -15.98 16.97
N MET A 212 15.03 -16.80 17.64
CA MET A 212 16.16 -16.35 18.44
C MET A 212 17.41 -17.16 18.11
N ALA A 213 18.56 -16.52 17.90
CA ALA A 213 19.79 -17.30 17.78
C ALA A 213 20.13 -17.95 19.14
N THR A 214 20.28 -17.15 20.19
CA THR A 214 20.45 -17.68 21.55
C THR A 214 19.90 -16.76 22.63
N GLY A 215 19.52 -17.30 23.79
CA GLY A 215 19.09 -16.50 24.93
C GLY A 215 17.99 -17.14 25.79
N TYR A 216 17.19 -16.29 26.42
CA TYR A 216 16.18 -16.65 27.41
C TYR A 216 14.90 -15.82 27.24
N ALA A 217 14.13 -16.12 26.20
CA ALA A 217 12.84 -15.47 25.94
C ALA A 217 11.66 -16.44 26.10
N ASP A 218 10.58 -15.98 26.71
CA ASP A 218 9.30 -16.68 26.69
C ASP A 218 8.70 -16.57 25.27
N ILE A 219 8.58 -17.70 24.56
CA ILE A 219 8.13 -17.76 23.17
C ILE A 219 6.79 -18.48 23.09
N GLU A 220 5.77 -17.83 22.55
CA GLU A 220 4.46 -18.46 22.36
C GLU A 220 3.75 -18.10 21.05
N ASN A 221 2.94 -19.03 20.55
CA ASN A 221 2.01 -18.82 19.44
C ASN A 221 2.67 -18.28 18.15
N CYS A 222 3.93 -18.63 17.92
CA CYS A 222 4.66 -18.17 16.74
C CYS A 222 4.53 -19.18 15.57
N GLU A 223 4.47 -18.67 14.34
CA GLU A 223 4.45 -19.48 13.12
C GLU A 223 5.80 -19.34 12.41
N ILE A 224 6.54 -20.44 12.30
CA ILE A 224 7.91 -20.45 11.79
C ILE A 224 7.95 -21.13 10.43
N LYS A 225 8.55 -20.43 9.48
CA LYS A 225 9.09 -20.97 8.24
C LYS A 225 10.57 -20.59 8.10
N LEU A 226 11.43 -21.61 8.03
CA LEU A 226 12.89 -21.44 8.08
C LEU A 226 13.61 -22.25 7.00
N GLN A 227 14.53 -21.59 6.30
CA GLN A 227 15.60 -22.23 5.55
C GLN A 227 16.95 -21.83 6.17
N GLY A 228 17.59 -22.77 6.87
CA GLY A 228 18.85 -22.54 7.59
C GLY A 228 20.06 -23.12 6.87
N TYR A 229 21.16 -22.38 6.88
CA TYR A 229 22.46 -22.77 6.33
C TYR A 229 23.56 -22.36 7.30
N ALA A 230 24.27 -23.32 7.90
CA ALA A 230 25.33 -23.03 8.87
C ALA A 230 26.63 -23.75 8.48
N SER A 231 27.69 -23.00 8.22
CA SER A 231 29.03 -23.55 7.93
C SER A 231 29.95 -23.17 9.07
N VAL A 232 30.29 -24.12 9.95
CA VAL A 232 30.84 -23.79 11.27
C VAL A 232 32.09 -24.61 11.56
N HIS A 233 33.20 -23.92 11.90
CA HIS A 233 34.45 -24.59 12.29
C HIS A 233 34.59 -24.81 13.81
N GLY A 234 33.56 -24.44 14.57
CA GLY A 234 33.46 -24.65 16.01
C GLY A 234 32.27 -25.50 16.43
N TYR A 235 31.24 -24.85 16.91
CA TYR A 235 30.24 -25.46 17.79
C TYR A 235 28.85 -25.09 17.32
N VAL A 236 28.12 -26.06 16.76
CA VAL A 236 26.81 -25.85 16.13
C VAL A 236 25.66 -25.95 17.11
N HIS A 237 24.79 -24.94 17.10
CA HIS A 237 23.55 -24.88 17.87
C HIS A 237 22.39 -24.34 17.02
N ASN A 238 21.69 -25.24 16.36
CA ASN A 238 20.60 -24.92 15.43
C ASN A 238 19.25 -25.36 15.97
N GLY A 239 18.23 -24.51 15.86
CA GLY A 239 16.87 -24.91 16.12
C GLY A 239 15.86 -24.24 15.20
N GLY A 240 14.73 -24.89 14.96
CA GLY A 240 13.65 -24.28 14.19
C GLY A 240 13.17 -22.97 14.83
N ILE A 241 13.09 -22.90 16.15
CA ILE A 241 12.68 -21.70 16.90
C ILE A 241 13.91 -20.98 17.48
N ALA A 242 14.72 -21.70 18.28
CA ALA A 242 15.89 -21.14 18.93
C ALA A 242 17.13 -22.03 18.78
N GLY A 243 18.29 -21.44 18.53
CA GLY A 243 19.55 -22.18 18.44
C GLY A 243 19.95 -22.79 19.79
N MET A 244 20.25 -21.94 20.76
CA MET A 244 20.49 -22.34 22.15
C MET A 244 19.56 -21.58 23.09
N TYR A 245 19.05 -22.27 24.12
CA TYR A 245 18.21 -21.65 25.14
C TYR A 245 18.92 -21.68 26.50
N TYR A 246 19.37 -20.52 26.95
CA TYR A 246 20.25 -20.37 28.11
C TYR A 246 19.94 -19.11 28.94
N VAL A 247 19.77 -19.30 30.25
CA VAL A 247 19.57 -18.19 31.21
C VAL A 247 20.91 -17.57 31.61
N HIS A 248 21.10 -16.31 31.24
CA HIS A 248 22.33 -15.56 31.48
C HIS A 248 22.21 -14.48 32.58
N GLY A 249 20.98 -14.19 33.05
CA GLY A 249 20.71 -13.25 34.14
C GLY A 249 20.94 -13.80 35.55
N GLU A 250 20.69 -12.96 36.57
CA GLU A 250 20.84 -13.34 37.98
C GLU A 250 19.82 -14.39 38.41
N ASP A 251 18.58 -14.31 37.91
CA ASP A 251 17.52 -15.28 38.19
C ASP A 251 17.61 -16.52 37.29
N THR A 252 18.64 -17.32 37.54
CA THR A 252 18.89 -18.60 36.87
C THR A 252 17.81 -19.67 37.10
N ARG A 253 16.78 -19.40 37.91
CA ARG A 253 15.72 -20.37 38.25
C ARG A 253 14.37 -20.03 37.63
N ARG A 254 14.18 -18.81 37.12
CA ARG A 254 12.94 -18.40 36.46
C ARG A 254 12.55 -19.44 35.38
N PRO A 255 11.34 -20.00 35.40
CA PRO A 255 10.90 -20.92 34.35
C PRO A 255 10.76 -20.18 33.03
N GLY A 256 11.04 -20.86 31.91
CA GLY A 256 10.82 -20.32 30.57
C GLY A 256 9.92 -21.26 29.76
N TYR A 257 9.32 -20.78 28.68
CA TYR A 257 8.53 -21.65 27.80
C TYR A 257 8.70 -21.35 26.32
N VAL A 258 8.56 -22.41 25.53
CA VAL A 258 8.35 -22.39 24.08
C VAL A 258 7.09 -23.20 23.81
N LYS A 259 5.97 -22.54 23.49
CA LYS A 259 4.66 -23.23 23.37
C LYS A 259 3.76 -22.70 22.27
N GLY A 260 2.82 -23.52 21.80
CA GLY A 260 1.81 -23.09 20.82
C GLY A 260 2.38 -22.70 19.45
N CYS A 261 3.65 -22.99 19.18
CA CYS A 261 4.31 -22.60 17.93
C CYS A 261 4.16 -23.69 16.86
N SER A 262 4.12 -23.28 15.59
CA SER A 262 4.23 -24.19 14.44
C SER A 262 5.58 -24.02 13.75
N VAL A 263 6.21 -25.12 13.33
CA VAL A 263 7.52 -25.10 12.65
C VAL A 263 7.48 -25.85 11.33
N ASP A 264 7.80 -25.15 10.26
CA ASP A 264 8.23 -25.67 8.96
C ASP A 264 9.69 -25.24 8.74
N ALA A 265 10.65 -26.14 8.96
CA ALA A 265 12.06 -25.78 8.86
C ALA A 265 12.90 -26.84 8.13
N THR A 266 13.83 -26.35 7.33
CA THR A 266 14.95 -27.15 6.80
C THR A 266 16.25 -26.48 7.21
N ILE A 267 17.16 -27.22 7.83
CA ILE A 267 18.46 -26.71 8.27
C ILE A 267 19.54 -27.60 7.68
N ASN A 268 20.40 -27.01 6.87
CA ASN A 268 21.61 -27.62 6.33
C ASN A 268 22.81 -27.07 7.10
N PHE A 269 23.65 -27.94 7.64
CA PHE A 269 24.77 -27.47 8.45
C PHE A 269 26.00 -28.35 8.33
N PHE A 270 27.16 -27.76 8.61
CA PHE A 270 28.46 -28.42 8.75
C PHE A 270 29.06 -28.02 10.10
N GLU A 271 29.61 -28.99 10.83
CA GLU A 271 30.36 -28.80 12.07
C GLU A 271 31.76 -29.41 11.93
N ASP A 272 32.80 -28.59 11.96
CA ASP A 272 34.20 -29.04 11.98
C ASP A 272 34.67 -29.35 13.41
N ASN A 273 33.97 -30.25 14.08
CA ASN A 273 34.30 -30.56 15.46
C ASN A 273 33.97 -31.98 15.86
N THR A 274 35.00 -32.69 16.30
CA THR A 274 34.87 -34.08 16.76
C THR A 274 34.65 -34.19 18.26
N ASP A 275 34.76 -33.09 19.02
CA ASP A 275 34.73 -33.10 20.48
C ASP A 275 33.32 -33.26 21.06
N ARG A 276 32.29 -32.92 20.29
CA ARG A 276 30.90 -32.99 20.71
C ARG A 276 29.97 -33.26 19.52
N ARG A 277 28.68 -33.44 19.82
CA ARG A 277 27.61 -33.59 18.82
C ARG A 277 27.05 -32.21 18.46
N ALA A 278 26.92 -31.92 17.17
CA ALA A 278 26.14 -30.79 16.67
C ALA A 278 24.67 -30.87 17.12
N TYR A 279 24.15 -29.75 17.61
CA TYR A 279 22.74 -29.65 17.98
C TYR A 279 21.91 -29.11 16.82
N CYS A 280 20.88 -29.85 16.42
CA CYS A 280 19.94 -29.42 15.38
C CYS A 280 18.57 -30.08 15.60
N GLU A 281 17.62 -29.33 16.16
CA GLU A 281 16.30 -29.83 16.58
C GLU A 281 15.15 -28.94 16.08
N ALA A 282 13.94 -29.51 16.02
CA ALA A 282 12.77 -28.81 15.44
C ALA A 282 12.38 -27.53 16.20
N TYR A 283 12.62 -27.48 17.52
CA TYR A 283 12.22 -26.34 18.35
C TYR A 283 13.44 -25.61 18.88
N VAL A 284 14.12 -26.18 19.86
CA VAL A 284 15.30 -25.61 20.51
C VAL A 284 16.47 -26.56 20.26
N GLY A 285 17.54 -26.07 19.64
CA GLY A 285 18.74 -26.88 19.35
C GLY A 285 19.38 -27.42 20.61
N GLU A 286 19.87 -26.52 21.47
CA GLU A 286 20.42 -26.89 22.77
C GLU A 286 19.63 -26.23 23.93
N PRO A 287 18.79 -26.99 24.66
CA PRO A 287 18.04 -26.49 25.81
C PRO A 287 18.87 -26.61 27.11
N LEU A 288 19.75 -25.65 27.38
CA LEU A 288 20.59 -25.66 28.59
C LEU A 288 19.86 -25.26 29.88
N HIS A 289 18.65 -24.69 29.77
CA HIS A 289 17.86 -24.31 30.94
C HIS A 289 16.98 -25.45 31.45
N ARG A 290 17.23 -25.91 32.68
CA ARG A 290 16.50 -27.03 33.30
C ARG A 290 14.99 -26.77 33.45
N ASN A 291 14.59 -25.51 33.66
CA ASN A 291 13.19 -25.13 33.87
C ASN A 291 12.51 -24.62 32.59
N LEU A 292 13.05 -24.96 31.41
CA LEU A 292 12.41 -24.69 30.13
C LEU A 292 11.29 -25.71 29.85
N SER A 293 10.10 -25.21 29.54
CA SER A 293 8.97 -26.01 29.08
C SER A 293 8.78 -25.87 27.58
N ILE A 294 9.01 -26.95 26.82
CA ILE A 294 8.71 -27.02 25.38
C ILE A 294 7.46 -27.89 25.21
N LYS A 295 6.29 -27.28 24.98
CA LYS A 295 4.99 -27.98 24.97
C LYS A 295 4.05 -27.41 23.93
N ASP A 296 3.08 -28.21 23.50
CA ASP A 296 1.98 -27.75 22.63
C ASP A 296 2.45 -27.10 21.31
N ASN A 297 3.64 -27.47 20.84
CA ASN A 297 4.17 -27.05 19.55
C ASN A 297 3.84 -28.09 18.48
N THR A 298 3.73 -27.64 17.23
CA THR A 298 3.43 -28.47 16.07
C THR A 298 4.59 -28.43 15.07
N THR A 299 5.15 -29.58 14.72
CA THR A 299 6.07 -29.69 13.58
C THR A 299 5.25 -29.93 12.32
N VAL A 300 5.17 -28.92 11.44
CA VAL A 300 4.59 -29.05 10.10
C VAL A 300 5.57 -29.84 9.23
N ASN A 301 6.83 -29.44 9.24
CA ASN A 301 7.94 -30.15 8.62
C ASN A 301 9.25 -29.80 9.34
N PHE A 302 10.14 -30.77 9.48
CA PHE A 302 11.49 -30.53 10.00
C PHE A 302 12.50 -31.44 9.31
N THR A 303 13.51 -30.83 8.68
CA THR A 303 14.62 -31.54 8.08
C THR A 303 15.94 -31.02 8.65
N SER A 304 16.76 -31.95 9.15
CA SER A 304 18.07 -31.69 9.74
C SER A 304 19.14 -32.39 8.90
N ASN A 305 19.89 -31.62 8.12
CA ASN A 305 20.85 -32.12 7.14
C ASN A 305 22.27 -31.73 7.56
N GLU A 306 22.95 -32.64 8.24
CA GLU A 306 24.37 -32.48 8.55
C GLU A 306 25.24 -32.95 7.37
N VAL A 307 26.01 -32.03 6.81
CA VAL A 307 27.06 -32.31 5.83
C VAL A 307 28.34 -32.65 6.58
N LYS A 308 29.05 -33.70 6.14
CA LYS A 308 30.29 -34.18 6.80
C LYS A 308 31.57 -33.76 6.09
N GLU A 309 31.49 -33.49 4.79
CA GLU A 309 32.61 -33.06 3.96
C GLU A 309 32.45 -31.58 3.64
N TYR A 310 33.45 -30.76 3.94
CA TYR A 310 33.39 -29.32 3.75
C TYR A 310 34.27 -28.86 2.59
N ASP A 311 33.67 -28.84 1.40
CA ASP A 311 34.34 -28.31 0.21
C ASP A 311 34.10 -26.80 0.03
N LYS A 312 32.94 -26.31 0.48
CA LYS A 312 32.49 -24.92 0.33
C LYS A 312 31.42 -24.56 1.37
N PRO A 313 31.22 -23.26 1.65
CA PRO A 313 30.11 -22.81 2.48
C PRO A 313 28.75 -23.32 1.98
N LEU A 314 27.90 -23.72 2.91
CA LEU A 314 26.50 -24.05 2.66
C LEU A 314 25.72 -22.75 2.43
N LEU A 315 25.08 -22.65 1.27
CA LEU A 315 24.35 -21.48 0.81
C LEU A 315 23.00 -21.90 0.22
N PRO A 316 22.01 -20.98 0.16
CA PRO A 316 20.75 -21.23 -0.54
C PRO A 316 20.97 -21.56 -2.02
N GLU A 317 21.86 -20.83 -2.67
CA GLU A 317 22.35 -21.13 -4.01
C GLU A 317 23.36 -22.28 -3.96
N THR A 318 23.01 -23.43 -4.53
CA THR A 318 23.92 -24.60 -4.57
C THR A 318 24.92 -24.55 -5.73
N CYS A 319 24.70 -23.65 -6.70
CA CYS A 319 25.59 -23.43 -7.85
C CYS A 319 26.67 -22.37 -7.56
N GLU A 320 27.83 -22.51 -8.18
CA GLU A 320 28.99 -21.61 -7.97
C GLU A 320 28.78 -20.20 -8.55
N ASN A 321 28.18 -20.10 -9.72
CA ASN A 321 27.93 -18.84 -10.42
C ASN A 321 26.43 -18.71 -10.72
N PRO A 322 25.61 -18.19 -9.77
CA PRO A 322 24.17 -18.09 -9.97
C PRO A 322 23.85 -17.01 -11.02
N GLU A 323 23.15 -17.42 -12.07
CA GLU A 323 22.52 -16.51 -13.03
C GLU A 323 21.01 -16.53 -12.84
N TYR A 324 20.39 -15.37 -12.73
CA TYR A 324 18.98 -15.23 -12.41
C TYR A 324 18.12 -14.87 -13.64
N GLU A 325 17.04 -15.62 -13.82
CA GLU A 325 15.87 -15.16 -14.59
C GLU A 325 14.99 -14.29 -13.69
N GLN A 326 14.44 -13.22 -14.25
CA GLN A 326 13.67 -12.21 -13.52
C GLN A 326 12.30 -12.04 -14.15
N GLU A 327 11.28 -11.94 -13.31
CA GLU A 327 9.92 -11.62 -13.73
C GLU A 327 9.32 -10.58 -12.78
N GLU A 328 8.80 -9.49 -13.34
CA GLU A 328 8.19 -8.40 -12.58
C GLU A 328 6.68 -8.58 -12.43
N TYR A 329 6.21 -8.47 -11.18
CA TYR A 329 4.81 -8.51 -10.80
C TYR A 329 4.42 -7.11 -10.31
N LYS A 330 3.49 -6.47 -11.02
CA LYS A 330 3.02 -5.12 -10.66
C LYS A 330 2.20 -5.16 -9.36
N PRO A 331 2.28 -4.12 -8.52
CA PRO A 331 1.36 -3.99 -7.38
C PRO A 331 -0.08 -3.84 -7.87
N ASP A 332 -1.02 -4.26 -7.03
CA ASP A 332 -2.45 -3.98 -7.21
C ASP A 332 -2.98 -3.17 -6.01
N CYS A 333 -4.30 -3.08 -5.87
CA CYS A 333 -4.94 -2.26 -4.84
C CYS A 333 -4.68 -2.73 -3.40
N GLU A 334 -4.37 -4.00 -3.20
CA GLU A 334 -4.24 -4.63 -1.88
C GLU A 334 -2.89 -5.32 -1.70
N ASN A 335 -2.27 -5.76 -2.79
CA ASN A 335 -1.05 -6.57 -2.78
C ASN A 335 0.16 -5.78 -3.27
N PHE A 336 1.27 -6.01 -2.59
CA PHE A 336 2.57 -5.52 -3.03
C PHE A 336 2.97 -6.13 -4.38
N GLY A 337 3.56 -5.30 -5.23
CA GLY A 337 4.32 -5.76 -6.39
C GLY A 337 5.70 -6.21 -5.95
N TYR A 338 6.37 -7.02 -6.77
CA TYR A 338 7.73 -7.50 -6.53
C TYR A 338 8.38 -8.00 -7.82
N THR A 339 9.69 -8.19 -7.79
CA THR A 339 10.43 -8.93 -8.82
C THR A 339 10.77 -10.31 -8.26
N SER A 340 10.39 -11.37 -9.00
CA SER A 340 10.84 -12.72 -8.69
C SER A 340 12.18 -13.00 -9.36
N TYR A 341 13.04 -13.74 -8.66
CA TYR A 341 14.37 -14.13 -9.11
C TYR A 341 14.47 -15.65 -9.02
N LYS A 342 14.73 -16.31 -10.15
CA LYS A 342 14.95 -17.76 -10.21
C LYS A 342 16.33 -18.06 -10.77
N CYS A 343 17.17 -18.74 -10.00
CA CYS A 343 18.47 -19.17 -10.49
C CYS A 343 18.29 -20.23 -11.58
N LYS A 344 18.83 -19.97 -12.77
CA LYS A 344 18.75 -20.87 -13.94
C LYS A 344 19.48 -22.20 -13.73
N THR A 345 20.49 -22.20 -12.87
CA THR A 345 21.38 -23.34 -12.66
C THR A 345 20.90 -24.26 -11.53
N CYS A 346 20.63 -23.70 -10.34
CA CYS A 346 20.23 -24.49 -9.17
C CYS A 346 18.73 -24.45 -8.85
N GLY A 347 17.96 -23.57 -9.49
CA GLY A 347 16.52 -23.43 -9.25
C GLY A 347 16.15 -22.69 -7.97
N TYR A 348 17.10 -22.16 -7.21
CA TYR A 348 16.80 -21.32 -6.04
C TYR A 348 15.98 -20.09 -6.44
N GLU A 349 14.96 -19.78 -5.65
CA GLU A 349 14.01 -18.69 -5.92
C GLU A 349 13.90 -17.75 -4.73
N TYR A 350 13.84 -16.44 -5.01
CA TYR A 350 13.49 -15.43 -4.02
C TYR A 350 12.72 -14.26 -4.66
N LYS A 351 12.12 -13.41 -3.82
CA LYS A 351 11.43 -12.18 -4.24
C LYS A 351 12.17 -10.98 -3.70
N ASP A 352 12.22 -9.89 -4.47
CA ASP A 352 12.88 -8.63 -4.09
C ASP A 352 12.20 -7.44 -4.77
N ASN A 353 12.72 -6.23 -4.54
CA ASN A 353 12.23 -4.98 -5.14
C ASN A 353 10.72 -4.79 -4.96
N TYR A 354 10.25 -4.95 -3.72
CA TYR A 354 8.83 -4.82 -3.43
C TYR A 354 8.37 -3.38 -3.65
N LYS A 355 7.16 -3.22 -4.17
CA LYS A 355 6.50 -1.92 -4.40
C LYS A 355 5.17 -1.92 -3.66
N ALA A 356 4.90 -0.84 -2.94
CA ALA A 356 3.64 -0.69 -2.20
C ALA A 356 2.41 -0.92 -3.10
N PRO A 357 1.29 -1.41 -2.52
CA PRO A 357 0.01 -1.44 -3.20
C PRO A 357 -0.30 -0.10 -3.86
N ALA A 358 -0.79 -0.14 -5.09
CA ALA A 358 -1.05 1.04 -5.89
C ALA A 358 -2.31 0.85 -6.73
N HIS A 359 -3.09 1.93 -6.84
CA HIS A 359 -4.22 1.95 -7.76
C HIS A 359 -3.75 2.27 -9.18
N GLU A 360 -4.19 1.47 -10.15
CA GLU A 360 -3.96 1.77 -11.57
C GLU A 360 -5.06 2.71 -12.10
N PRO A 361 -4.72 3.95 -12.53
CA PRO A 361 -5.72 4.92 -12.96
C PRO A 361 -6.31 4.57 -14.33
N GLY A 362 -7.64 4.53 -14.40
CA GLY A 362 -8.39 4.44 -15.65
C GLY A 362 -8.47 5.76 -16.42
N ALA A 363 -9.25 5.75 -17.50
CA ALA A 363 -9.57 6.96 -18.25
C ALA A 363 -10.38 7.94 -17.39
N TRP A 364 -10.25 9.24 -17.68
CA TRP A 364 -11.13 10.27 -17.10
C TRP A 364 -12.57 10.00 -17.51
N GLN A 365 -13.47 10.02 -16.53
CA GLN A 365 -14.91 9.88 -16.70
C GLN A 365 -15.59 11.09 -16.09
N GLU A 366 -16.63 11.60 -16.75
CA GLU A 366 -17.48 12.63 -16.16
C GLU A 366 -18.26 12.04 -14.99
N ILE A 367 -18.13 12.67 -13.82
CA ILE A 367 -18.85 12.31 -12.58
C ILE A 367 -20.10 13.18 -12.46
N LYS A 368 -19.98 14.44 -12.85
CA LYS A 368 -21.05 15.44 -12.79
C LYS A 368 -20.93 16.37 -13.99
N GLU A 369 -21.99 16.43 -14.80
CA GLU A 369 -22.08 17.41 -15.89
C GLU A 369 -22.02 18.84 -15.35
N PRO A 370 -21.24 19.75 -15.96
CA PRO A 370 -21.27 21.16 -15.62
C PRO A 370 -22.60 21.81 -16.01
N THR A 371 -23.02 22.80 -15.24
CA THR A 371 -24.19 23.64 -15.55
C THR A 371 -23.77 25.11 -15.66
N TYR A 372 -24.71 26.00 -15.98
CA TYR A 372 -24.48 27.44 -15.95
C TYR A 372 -24.32 28.00 -14.53
N GLU A 373 -24.72 27.24 -13.50
CA GLU A 373 -24.73 27.68 -12.09
C GLU A 373 -23.72 26.92 -11.22
N GLU A 374 -23.30 25.72 -11.66
CA GLU A 374 -22.43 24.84 -10.90
C GLU A 374 -21.37 24.20 -11.79
N ALA A 375 -20.13 24.16 -11.32
CA ALA A 375 -19.05 23.44 -11.98
C ALA A 375 -19.35 21.93 -12.06
N GLY A 376 -18.86 21.32 -13.13
CA GLY A 376 -18.90 19.88 -13.31
C GLY A 376 -17.72 19.21 -12.62
N LYS A 377 -17.67 17.88 -12.68
CA LYS A 377 -16.59 17.09 -12.12
C LYS A 377 -16.25 15.95 -13.06
N SER A 378 -14.96 15.70 -13.21
CA SER A 378 -14.45 14.47 -13.82
C SER A 378 -13.59 13.73 -12.81
N GLY A 379 -13.45 12.42 -12.97
CA GLY A 379 -12.57 11.64 -12.12
C GLY A 379 -12.00 10.42 -12.82
N ARG A 380 -10.93 9.89 -12.24
CA ARG A 380 -10.33 8.62 -12.63
C ARG A 380 -10.62 7.58 -11.58
N PHE A 381 -11.11 6.44 -12.04
CA PHE A 381 -11.37 5.28 -11.20
C PHE A 381 -10.27 4.25 -11.39
N CYS A 382 -9.97 3.48 -10.34
CA CYS A 382 -9.06 2.37 -10.45
C CYS A 382 -9.60 1.31 -11.40
N THR A 383 -8.79 0.86 -12.36
CA THR A 383 -9.16 -0.19 -13.32
C THR A 383 -9.42 -1.54 -12.66
N ILE A 384 -8.94 -1.74 -11.41
CA ILE A 384 -9.02 -2.99 -10.67
C ILE A 384 -10.19 -2.96 -9.67
N CYS A 385 -10.21 -2.01 -8.74
CA CYS A 385 -11.20 -1.97 -7.65
C CYS A 385 -12.31 -0.91 -7.85
N ASN A 386 -12.26 -0.12 -8.92
CA ASN A 386 -13.23 0.93 -9.24
C ASN A 386 -13.37 2.05 -8.17
N LYS A 387 -12.39 2.20 -7.27
CA LYS A 387 -12.32 3.33 -6.33
C LYS A 387 -11.94 4.61 -7.08
N LEU A 388 -12.54 5.74 -6.72
CA LEU A 388 -12.13 7.06 -7.21
C LEU A 388 -10.71 7.37 -6.70
N ILE A 389 -9.78 7.65 -7.61
CA ILE A 389 -8.37 7.94 -7.29
C ILE A 389 -8.08 9.43 -7.41
N GLU A 390 -8.56 10.05 -8.49
CA GLU A 390 -8.33 11.46 -8.81
C GLU A 390 -9.67 12.09 -9.18
N GLU A 391 -9.88 13.33 -8.75
CA GLU A 391 -11.02 14.17 -9.13
C GLU A 391 -10.48 15.50 -9.66
N ASP A 392 -11.11 16.04 -10.70
CA ASP A 392 -10.83 17.35 -11.26
C ASP A 392 -12.14 18.09 -11.57
N GLU A 393 -12.10 19.42 -11.46
CA GLU A 393 -13.26 20.28 -11.66
C GLU A 393 -13.40 20.67 -13.14
N LEU A 394 -14.59 20.48 -13.71
CA LEU A 394 -14.90 20.94 -15.06
C LEU A 394 -15.52 22.35 -14.98
N PRO A 395 -15.10 23.30 -15.84
CA PRO A 395 -15.62 24.66 -15.78
C PRO A 395 -17.13 24.71 -16.03
N MET A 396 -17.81 25.66 -15.41
CA MET A 396 -19.22 25.96 -15.67
C MET A 396 -19.48 26.26 -17.15
N LEU A 397 -20.71 25.97 -17.59
CA LEU A 397 -21.17 26.39 -18.90
C LEU A 397 -21.23 27.91 -18.97
N ILE A 398 -20.86 28.46 -20.13
CA ILE A 398 -20.87 29.90 -20.38
C ILE A 398 -22.11 30.23 -21.19
N ALA A 399 -23.08 30.90 -20.55
CA ALA A 399 -24.34 31.30 -21.17
C ALA A 399 -24.13 32.32 -22.29
N VAL A 400 -24.98 32.29 -23.31
CA VAL A 400 -25.11 33.42 -24.25
C VAL A 400 -25.79 34.58 -23.51
N SER A 401 -25.08 35.68 -23.32
CA SER A 401 -25.60 36.86 -22.63
C SER A 401 -26.17 37.92 -23.58
N SER A 402 -25.86 37.81 -24.87
CA SER A 402 -26.38 38.72 -25.90
C SER A 402 -26.57 37.98 -27.22
N CYS A 403 -27.69 38.27 -27.88
CA CYS A 403 -28.02 37.85 -29.23
C CYS A 403 -28.51 39.08 -30.00
N LEU A 404 -27.84 39.45 -31.10
CA LEU A 404 -28.13 40.67 -31.85
C LEU A 404 -28.31 40.41 -33.35
N ILE A 405 -29.50 40.68 -33.87
CA ILE A 405 -29.77 40.68 -35.32
C ILE A 405 -29.07 41.88 -35.98
N LYS A 406 -28.21 41.64 -36.98
CA LYS A 406 -27.37 42.68 -37.60
C LYS A 406 -28.12 43.64 -38.52
N GLN A 407 -29.28 43.23 -39.03
CA GLN A 407 -30.11 43.97 -39.99
C GLN A 407 -30.86 45.15 -39.36
N GLY A 408 -30.70 45.40 -38.05
CA GLY A 408 -31.33 46.51 -37.34
C GLY A 408 -32.73 46.17 -36.82
N LYS A 409 -33.53 47.20 -36.51
CA LYS A 409 -34.84 47.03 -35.84
C LYS A 409 -35.99 46.69 -36.79
N ASN A 410 -35.86 47.07 -38.06
CA ASN A 410 -36.91 46.88 -39.06
C ASN A 410 -36.26 46.50 -40.40
N ILE A 411 -36.93 45.62 -41.14
CA ILE A 411 -36.57 45.28 -42.52
C ILE A 411 -37.82 45.28 -43.39
N GLU A 412 -37.72 45.83 -44.59
CA GLU A 412 -38.81 45.82 -45.56
C GLU A 412 -38.50 44.80 -46.65
N ILE A 413 -39.44 43.88 -46.91
CA ILE A 413 -39.27 42.80 -47.87
C ILE A 413 -40.43 42.85 -48.87
N GLU A 414 -40.12 42.80 -50.17
CA GLU A 414 -41.15 42.68 -51.19
C GLU A 414 -41.86 41.31 -51.08
N TYR A 415 -43.17 41.28 -51.28
CA TYR A 415 -43.93 40.04 -51.32
C TYR A 415 -43.31 38.98 -52.24
N LYS A 416 -43.26 37.72 -51.77
CA LYS A 416 -42.64 36.55 -52.42
C LYS A 416 -41.12 36.60 -52.55
N LYS A 417 -40.44 37.62 -52.00
CA LYS A 417 -38.99 37.63 -51.87
C LYS A 417 -38.55 37.02 -50.54
N GLN A 418 -37.26 36.71 -50.48
CA GLN A 418 -36.59 36.20 -49.30
C GLN A 418 -35.49 37.16 -48.85
N SER A 419 -35.18 37.13 -47.56
CA SER A 419 -34.05 37.85 -46.97
C SER A 419 -33.45 37.01 -45.85
N ALA A 420 -32.13 36.91 -45.79
CA ALA A 420 -31.44 36.21 -44.71
C ALA A 420 -31.14 37.16 -43.56
N LEU A 421 -31.52 36.76 -42.35
CA LEU A 421 -31.06 37.41 -41.13
C LEU A 421 -29.74 36.81 -40.68
N THR A 422 -28.93 37.64 -40.02
CA THR A 422 -27.68 37.19 -39.40
C THR A 422 -27.68 37.73 -37.98
N ALA A 423 -27.40 36.86 -37.01
CA ALA A 423 -27.30 37.25 -35.62
C ALA A 423 -25.87 37.05 -35.09
N GLU A 424 -25.47 37.88 -34.15
CA GLU A 424 -24.22 37.76 -33.39
C GLU A 424 -24.52 37.38 -31.95
N VAL A 425 -23.87 36.34 -31.46
CA VAL A 425 -23.95 35.91 -30.06
C VAL A 425 -22.70 36.33 -29.30
N LYS A 426 -22.87 36.77 -28.05
CA LYS A 426 -21.76 37.06 -27.13
C LYS A 426 -22.01 36.43 -25.75
N PRO A 427 -20.94 36.08 -25.02
CA PRO A 427 -19.53 36.11 -25.42
C PRO A 427 -19.17 35.06 -26.50
N ASP A 428 -18.01 35.20 -27.15
CA ASP A 428 -17.59 34.30 -28.24
C ASP A 428 -17.28 32.87 -27.76
N ASN A 429 -17.00 32.71 -26.46
CA ASN A 429 -16.74 31.42 -25.82
C ASN A 429 -17.96 30.84 -25.10
N SER A 430 -19.18 31.28 -25.41
CA SER A 430 -20.40 30.64 -24.90
C SER A 430 -20.45 29.17 -25.30
N THR A 431 -20.93 28.32 -24.39
CA THR A 431 -20.87 26.86 -24.57
C THR A 431 -21.87 26.33 -25.59
N ASN A 432 -23.03 27.00 -25.75
CA ASN A 432 -24.01 26.68 -26.79
C ASN A 432 -24.37 27.95 -27.57
N THR A 433 -23.91 28.04 -28.81
CA THR A 433 -24.12 29.21 -29.68
C THR A 433 -25.23 29.02 -30.71
N GLU A 434 -25.97 27.91 -30.63
CA GLU A 434 -27.09 27.65 -31.53
C GLU A 434 -28.22 28.67 -31.31
N LEU A 435 -28.91 29.01 -32.40
CA LEU A 435 -30.01 29.97 -32.42
C LEU A 435 -31.31 29.29 -32.86
N THR A 436 -32.41 29.82 -32.37
CA THR A 436 -33.77 29.44 -32.75
C THR A 436 -34.50 30.66 -33.28
N TRP A 437 -35.23 30.47 -34.38
CA TRP A 437 -35.95 31.53 -35.07
C TRP A 437 -37.44 31.26 -35.04
N GLN A 438 -38.24 32.29 -34.80
CA GLN A 438 -39.70 32.19 -34.76
C GLN A 438 -40.34 33.42 -35.39
N SER A 439 -41.44 33.22 -36.11
CA SER A 439 -42.29 34.31 -36.59
C SER A 439 -43.54 34.47 -35.73
N SER A 440 -43.94 35.71 -35.48
CA SER A 440 -45.23 36.02 -34.86
C SER A 440 -46.42 35.77 -35.79
N ASP A 441 -46.21 35.80 -37.10
CA ASP A 441 -47.23 35.52 -38.12
C ASP A 441 -46.60 34.98 -39.41
N GLU A 442 -46.56 33.66 -39.55
CA GLU A 442 -46.03 32.98 -40.74
C GLU A 442 -46.84 33.24 -42.01
N LYS A 443 -48.07 33.77 -41.91
CA LYS A 443 -48.86 34.19 -43.08
C LYS A 443 -48.39 35.52 -43.66
N VAL A 444 -47.63 36.30 -42.89
CA VAL A 444 -47.00 37.55 -43.33
C VAL A 444 -45.53 37.31 -43.66
N ALA A 445 -44.78 36.70 -42.75
CA ALA A 445 -43.37 36.34 -42.95
C ALA A 445 -43.06 35.01 -42.27
N ALA A 446 -42.69 33.97 -43.02
CA ALA A 446 -42.19 32.72 -42.45
C ALA A 446 -40.66 32.80 -42.30
N VAL A 447 -40.08 32.19 -41.28
CA VAL A 447 -38.63 32.10 -41.08
C VAL A 447 -38.25 30.64 -40.90
N ASP A 448 -37.15 30.20 -41.50
CA ASP A 448 -36.64 28.85 -41.33
C ASP A 448 -35.58 28.75 -40.21
N LYS A 449 -35.07 27.53 -39.99
CA LYS A 449 -34.04 27.25 -38.97
C LYS A 449 -32.72 27.99 -39.20
N ASP A 450 -32.45 28.41 -40.43
CA ASP A 450 -31.20 29.06 -40.83
C ASP A 450 -31.35 30.60 -40.83
N GLY A 451 -32.51 31.12 -40.39
CA GLY A 451 -32.81 32.55 -40.29
C GLY A 451 -33.21 33.20 -41.61
N VAL A 452 -33.62 32.41 -42.61
CA VAL A 452 -34.08 32.92 -43.90
C VAL A 452 -35.57 33.22 -43.84
N ILE A 453 -35.92 34.49 -44.02
CA ILE A 453 -37.29 34.95 -44.08
C ILE A 453 -37.84 34.76 -45.49
N THR A 454 -39.06 34.23 -45.61
CA THR A 454 -39.87 34.23 -46.83
C THR A 454 -41.11 35.12 -46.62
N ALA A 455 -41.26 36.15 -47.45
CA ALA A 455 -42.42 37.06 -47.40
C ALA A 455 -43.67 36.40 -48.01
N THR A 456 -44.61 36.00 -47.15
CA THR A 456 -45.78 35.17 -47.49
C THR A 456 -47.09 35.95 -47.62
N GLY A 457 -47.17 37.18 -47.09
CA GLY A 457 -48.36 38.05 -47.16
C GLY A 457 -48.04 39.50 -46.76
N ARG A 458 -48.83 40.47 -47.26
CA ARG A 458 -48.63 41.90 -46.88
C ARG A 458 -49.04 42.11 -45.43
N GLY A 459 -48.21 42.82 -44.67
CA GLY A 459 -48.46 43.11 -43.26
C GLY A 459 -47.16 43.37 -42.52
N GLU A 460 -47.24 43.32 -41.19
CA GLU A 460 -46.08 43.37 -40.31
C GLU A 460 -46.04 42.09 -39.46
N ALA A 461 -44.88 41.45 -39.38
CA ALA A 461 -44.62 40.32 -38.49
C ALA A 461 -43.31 40.55 -37.75
N LYS A 462 -43.22 40.09 -36.51
CA LYS A 462 -41.98 40.07 -35.75
C LYS A 462 -41.28 38.74 -35.95
N ILE A 463 -39.98 38.80 -36.20
CA ILE A 463 -39.11 37.64 -36.18
C ILE A 463 -38.25 37.72 -34.93
N THR A 464 -38.32 36.67 -34.11
CA THR A 464 -37.54 36.53 -32.87
C THR A 464 -36.39 35.56 -33.12
N CYS A 465 -35.18 35.99 -32.76
CA CYS A 465 -33.99 35.17 -32.68
C CYS A 465 -33.69 34.93 -31.20
N ALA A 466 -33.70 33.68 -30.73
CA ALA A 466 -33.38 33.34 -29.35
C ALA A 466 -32.20 32.35 -29.32
N SER A 467 -31.29 32.52 -28.36
CA SER A 467 -30.26 31.52 -28.10
C SER A 467 -30.90 30.22 -27.64
N LYS A 468 -30.33 29.08 -28.04
CA LYS A 468 -30.89 27.77 -27.73
C LYS A 468 -30.91 27.47 -26.23
N ASP A 469 -29.94 28.02 -25.51
CA ASP A 469 -29.84 27.97 -24.06
C ASP A 469 -30.85 28.89 -23.34
N GLY A 470 -31.58 29.74 -24.08
CA GLY A 470 -32.69 30.55 -23.57
C GLY A 470 -32.28 31.84 -22.83
N PHE A 471 -30.99 32.12 -22.70
CA PHE A 471 -30.50 33.27 -21.93
C PHE A 471 -30.50 34.61 -22.69
N ALA A 472 -30.57 34.59 -24.02
CA ALA A 472 -30.61 35.80 -24.83
C ALA A 472 -31.63 35.71 -25.98
N ASN A 473 -32.23 36.85 -26.34
CA ASN A 473 -33.06 36.96 -27.53
C ASN A 473 -32.99 38.36 -28.16
N SER A 474 -33.45 38.45 -29.40
CA SER A 474 -33.52 39.65 -30.23
C SER A 474 -34.75 39.61 -31.12
N GLU A 475 -35.30 40.77 -31.47
CA GLU A 475 -36.44 40.87 -32.37
C GLU A 475 -36.16 41.85 -33.51
N ILE A 476 -36.69 41.54 -34.69
CA ILE A 476 -36.76 42.46 -35.83
C ILE A 476 -38.19 42.50 -36.38
N THR A 477 -38.67 43.70 -36.71
CA THR A 477 -39.97 43.85 -37.38
C THR A 477 -39.79 43.71 -38.89
N VAL A 478 -40.45 42.74 -39.49
CA VAL A 478 -40.50 42.53 -40.93
C VAL A 478 -41.77 43.16 -41.48
N ARG A 479 -41.61 44.13 -42.37
CA ARG A 479 -42.71 44.75 -43.11
C ARG A 479 -42.73 44.20 -44.52
N VAL A 480 -43.80 43.49 -44.85
CA VAL A 480 -44.00 42.98 -46.20
C VAL A 480 -44.91 43.92 -46.97
N TYR A 481 -44.40 44.45 -48.08
CA TYR A 481 -45.14 45.37 -48.95
C TYR A 481 -45.36 44.77 -50.33
N TYR A 482 -46.39 45.28 -51.01
CA TYR A 482 -46.59 45.03 -52.43
C TYR A 482 -45.95 46.16 -53.23
N THR A 483 -45.27 45.82 -54.31
CA THR A 483 -44.88 46.81 -55.31
C THR A 483 -46.12 47.39 -55.99
N TRP A 484 -45.95 48.54 -56.63
CA TRP A 484 -47.03 49.20 -57.37
C TRP A 484 -47.70 48.27 -58.39
N TRP A 485 -46.92 47.44 -59.08
CA TRP A 485 -47.42 46.43 -60.01
C TRP A 485 -48.20 45.30 -59.33
N GLN A 486 -47.75 44.81 -58.18
CA GLN A 486 -48.47 43.78 -57.43
C GLN A 486 -49.81 44.29 -56.90
N TRP A 487 -49.90 45.57 -56.52
CA TRP A 487 -51.17 46.22 -56.19
C TRP A 487 -52.11 46.29 -57.39
N ILE A 488 -51.62 46.72 -58.56
CA ILE A 488 -52.42 46.76 -59.80
C ILE A 488 -52.96 45.38 -60.15
N VAL A 489 -52.10 44.35 -60.11
CA VAL A 489 -52.50 42.97 -60.40
C VAL A 489 -53.56 42.48 -59.42
N LYS A 490 -53.42 42.76 -58.11
CA LYS A 490 -54.45 42.40 -57.13
C LYS A 490 -55.77 43.14 -57.34
N ILE A 491 -55.73 44.43 -57.65
CA ILE A 491 -56.94 45.23 -57.91
C ILE A 491 -57.63 44.77 -59.20
N LEU A 492 -56.88 44.47 -60.27
CA LEU A 492 -57.46 43.98 -61.53
C LEU A 492 -58.01 42.55 -61.43
N LEU A 493 -57.38 41.67 -60.62
CA LEU A 493 -57.82 40.28 -60.45
C LEU A 493 -58.92 40.10 -59.40
N PHE A 494 -59.03 40.97 -58.40
CA PHE A 494 -59.93 40.78 -57.26
C PHE A 494 -60.78 42.02 -56.89
N GLY A 495 -60.65 43.15 -57.61
CA GLY A 495 -61.29 44.44 -57.29
C GLY A 495 -62.80 44.54 -57.55
N TRP A 496 -63.52 43.42 -57.62
CA TRP A 496 -64.99 43.39 -57.71
C TRP A 496 -65.62 42.52 -56.61
N ILE A 497 -64.94 42.33 -55.48
CA ILE A 497 -65.56 41.72 -54.30
C ILE A 497 -65.23 42.61 -53.09
N TRP A 498 -66.27 43.12 -52.45
CA TRP A 498 -66.33 43.99 -51.26
C TRP A 498 -66.29 45.52 -51.51
N TYR A 499 -67.47 46.10 -51.74
CA TYR A 499 -67.93 47.23 -50.94
C TYR A 499 -69.02 46.72 -49.99
#